data_AF-A0A8D8PC52-F1
#
_entry.id   AF-A0A8D8PC52-F1
#
_cell.length_a   1.000
_cell.length_b   1.000
_cell.length_c   1.000
_cell.angle_alpha   90.00
_cell.angle_beta   90.00
_cell.angle_gamma   90.00
#
_symmetry.space_group_name_H-M   'P 1'
#
loop_
_entity.id
_entity.type
_entity.pdbx_description
1 polymer ?
#
loop_
_entity_poly.entity_id
_entity_poly.type
_entity_poly.pdbx_seq_one_letter_code
_entity_poly.pdbx_strand_id
1 'polypeptide(L)'
;MKFYYSTLVVALVLPALTMAAHWKSPFLKSWKEAQDECADYLRLTDETVERYEKQGYPDEHSTHKLIHCILVTVNAWNEDTGVKDYVIKNFFYPSPSDTCYVNRTHECL
;
A
#
# COMPACT_ATOMS: atom_id res chain seq x y z
N MET A 1 -48.09 -14.06 -5.47
CA MET A 1 -47.09 -14.59 -4.52
C MET A 1 -45.86 -15.17 -5.21
N LYS A 2 -45.94 -16.22 -6.04
CA LYS A 2 -44.75 -16.79 -6.75
C LYS A 2 -43.92 -15.77 -7.54
N PHE A 3 -44.55 -14.89 -8.31
CA PHE A 3 -43.87 -13.82 -9.05
C PHE A 3 -43.09 -12.85 -8.15
N TYR A 4 -43.65 -12.50 -6.98
CA TYR A 4 -43.02 -11.59 -6.02
C TYR A 4 -41.76 -12.22 -5.40
N TYR A 5 -41.81 -13.51 -5.06
CA TYR A 5 -40.64 -14.24 -4.58
C TYR A 5 -39.56 -14.36 -5.66
N SER A 6 -39.94 -14.64 -6.91
CA SER A 6 -38.99 -14.69 -8.03
C SER A 6 -38.31 -13.34 -8.28
N THR A 7 -39.06 -12.23 -8.22
CA THR A 7 -38.46 -10.89 -8.37
C THR A 7 -37.54 -10.54 -7.21
N LEU A 8 -37.88 -10.92 -5.98
CA LEU A 8 -37.05 -10.71 -4.79
C LEU A 8 -35.73 -11.49 -4.86
N VAL A 9 -35.80 -12.75 -5.30
CA VAL A 9 -34.59 -13.59 -5.46
C VAL A 9 -33.67 -12.98 -6.52
N VAL A 10 -34.21 -12.58 -7.67
CA VAL A 10 -33.40 -11.95 -8.74
C VAL A 10 -32.77 -10.63 -8.27
N ALA A 11 -33.53 -9.80 -7.55
CA ALA A 11 -33.04 -8.52 -7.02
C ALA A 11 -31.93 -8.67 -5.97
N LEU A 12 -31.89 -9.79 -5.23
CA LEU A 12 -30.85 -10.04 -4.22
C LEU A 12 -29.63 -10.77 -4.80
N VAL A 13 -29.84 -11.67 -5.76
CA VAL A 13 -28.76 -12.51 -6.31
C VAL A 13 -27.92 -11.75 -7.32
N LEU A 14 -28.51 -10.88 -8.15
CA LEU A 14 -27.77 -10.11 -9.15
C LEU A 14 -26.71 -9.18 -8.52
N PRO A 15 -27.00 -8.37 -7.50
CA PRO A 15 -26.00 -7.51 -6.86
C PRO A 15 -24.89 -8.32 -6.17
N ALA A 16 -25.24 -9.44 -5.52
CA ALA A 16 -24.29 -10.31 -4.85
C ALA A 16 -23.28 -10.92 -5.84
N LEU A 17 -23.76 -11.36 -7.01
CA LEU A 17 -22.89 -11.87 -8.09
C LEU A 17 -21.98 -10.79 -8.67
N THR A 18 -22.48 -9.55 -8.84
CA THR A 18 -21.63 -8.45 -9.31
C THR A 18 -20.54 -8.07 -8.29
N MET A 19 -20.86 -8.09 -6.99
CA MET A 19 -19.88 -7.82 -5.94
C MET A 19 -18.83 -8.93 -5.85
N ALA A 20 -19.25 -10.19 -5.96
CA ALA A 20 -18.34 -11.33 -6.00
C ALA A 20 -17.44 -11.30 -7.26
N ALA A 21 -17.96 -10.87 -8.41
CA ALA A 21 -17.16 -10.72 -9.63
C ALA A 21 -16.17 -9.56 -9.56
N HIS A 22 -16.46 -8.52 -8.78
CA HIS A 22 -15.57 -7.39 -8.54
C HIS A 22 -14.63 -7.59 -7.32
N TRP A 23 -14.69 -8.76 -6.67
CA TRP A 23 -13.72 -9.10 -5.64
C TRP A 23 -12.33 -9.15 -6.26
N LYS A 24 -11.56 -8.08 -6.02
CA LYS A 24 -10.13 -8.11 -6.21
C LYS A 24 -9.58 -8.74 -4.93
N SER A 25 -8.79 -9.81 -5.08
CA SER A 25 -7.98 -10.33 -3.97
C SER A 25 -7.32 -9.14 -3.26
N PRO A 26 -7.22 -9.12 -1.91
CA PRO A 26 -6.45 -8.10 -1.20
C PRO A 26 -4.99 -8.22 -1.63
N PHE A 27 -4.69 -7.63 -2.78
CA PHE A 27 -3.35 -7.43 -3.27
C PHE A 27 -2.78 -6.31 -2.43
N LEU A 28 -1.58 -6.51 -1.91
CA LEU A 28 -0.84 -5.42 -1.29
C LEU A 28 -0.81 -4.26 -2.28
N LYS A 29 -1.28 -3.08 -1.86
CA LYS A 29 -1.11 -1.85 -2.63
C LYS A 29 0.35 -1.74 -3.02
N SER A 30 0.63 -1.36 -4.26
CA SER A 30 1.99 -1.00 -4.64
C SER A 30 2.50 0.15 -3.76
N TRP A 31 3.82 0.29 -3.66
CA TRP A 31 4.43 1.40 -2.91
C TRP A 31 3.89 2.75 -3.37
N LYS A 32 3.72 2.93 -4.69
CA LYS A 32 3.17 4.16 -5.26
C LYS A 32 1.71 4.39 -4.86
N GLU A 33 0.85 3.38 -4.95
CA GLU A 33 -0.55 3.54 -4.53
C GLU A 33 -0.67 3.87 -3.04
N ALA A 34 0.17 3.29 -2.19
CA ALA A 34 0.20 3.62 -0.76
C ALA A 34 0.75 5.03 -0.50
N GLN A 35 1.78 5.44 -1.25
CA GLN A 35 2.34 6.79 -1.17
C GLN A 35 1.33 7.86 -1.59
N ASP A 36 0.67 7.68 -2.73
CA ASP A 36 -0.30 8.65 -3.25
C ASP A 36 -1.46 8.84 -2.24
N GLU A 37 -1.98 7.74 -1.67
CA GLU A 37 -3.02 7.80 -0.63
C GLU A 37 -2.53 8.47 0.66
N CYS A 38 -1.32 8.15 1.13
CA CYS A 38 -0.75 8.77 2.33
C CYS A 38 -0.42 10.25 2.13
N ALA A 39 0.01 10.64 0.92
CA ALA A 39 0.24 12.03 0.56
C ALA A 39 -1.07 12.84 0.63
N ASP A 40 -2.17 12.27 0.13
CA ASP A 40 -3.50 12.88 0.24
C ASP A 40 -3.93 13.06 1.70
N TYR A 41 -3.79 12.02 2.54
CA TYR A 41 -4.13 12.11 3.96
C TYR A 41 -3.31 13.17 4.70
N LEU A 42 -2.03 13.29 4.37
CA LEU A 42 -1.11 14.24 4.98
C LEU A 42 -1.16 15.63 4.30
N ARG A 43 -1.95 15.79 3.23
CA ARG A 43 -2.07 17.02 2.43
C ARG A 43 -0.72 17.51 1.89
N LEU A 44 0.11 16.58 1.42
CA LEU A 44 1.34 16.93 0.71
C LEU A 44 1.01 17.46 -0.68
N THR A 45 1.83 18.37 -1.18
CA THR A 45 1.69 18.86 -2.56
C THR A 45 2.30 17.86 -3.54
N ASP A 46 1.78 17.80 -4.76
CA ASP A 46 2.35 16.98 -5.84
C ASP A 46 3.84 17.28 -6.06
N GLU A 47 4.24 18.56 -5.97
CA GLU A 47 5.64 18.98 -6.05
C GLU A 47 6.51 18.35 -4.97
N THR A 48 5.98 18.23 -3.74
CA THR A 48 6.70 17.62 -2.62
C THR A 48 6.86 16.11 -2.85
N VAL A 49 5.80 15.44 -3.29
CA VAL A 49 5.81 14.00 -3.59
C VAL A 49 6.78 13.71 -4.73
N GLU A 50 6.72 14.48 -5.82
CA GLU A 50 7.63 14.35 -6.97
C GLU A 50 9.09 14.58 -6.58
N ARG A 51 9.35 15.57 -5.70
CA ARG A 51 10.69 15.80 -5.15
C ARG A 51 11.19 14.59 -4.38
N TYR A 52 10.37 13.99 -3.53
CA TYR A 52 10.74 12.79 -2.77
C TYR A 52 11.03 11.59 -3.67
N GLU A 53 10.21 11.36 -4.70
CA GLU A 53 10.44 10.28 -5.68
C GLU A 53 11.75 10.47 -6.45
N LYS A 54 12.13 11.72 -6.77
CA LYS A 54 13.33 12.03 -7.56
C LYS A 54 14.61 12.14 -6.74
N GLN A 55 14.53 12.72 -5.56
CA GLN A 55 15.70 13.12 -4.75
C GLN A 55 15.87 12.24 -3.50
N GLY A 56 14.92 11.34 -3.24
CA GLY A 56 14.86 10.59 -2.01
C GLY A 56 14.11 11.32 -0.91
N TYR A 57 13.89 10.59 0.19
CA TYR A 57 13.14 11.04 1.35
C TYR A 57 14.09 11.75 2.34
N PRO A 58 13.99 13.07 2.56
CA PRO A 58 14.86 13.78 3.48
C PRO A 58 14.52 13.43 4.94
N ASP A 59 15.51 13.53 5.84
CA ASP A 59 15.34 13.28 7.27
C ASP A 59 14.59 14.44 7.97
N GLU A 60 13.28 14.50 7.73
CA GLU A 60 12.38 15.55 8.20
C GLU A 60 11.10 14.94 8.78
N HIS A 61 10.48 15.64 9.72
CA HIS A 61 9.29 15.15 10.42
C HIS A 61 8.10 14.86 9.48
N SER A 62 7.91 15.68 8.43
CA SER A 62 6.89 15.44 7.39
C SER A 62 7.14 14.15 6.63
N THR A 63 8.41 13.88 6.31
CA THR A 63 8.84 12.66 5.63
C THR A 63 8.66 11.44 6.52
N HIS A 64 9.00 11.51 7.81
CA HIS A 64 8.79 10.42 8.75
C HIS A 64 7.32 10.01 8.81
N LYS A 65 6.40 10.98 8.82
CA LYS A 65 4.95 10.71 8.79
C LYS A 65 4.52 10.03 7.49
N LEU A 66 5.04 10.48 6.35
CA LEU A 66 4.74 9.87 5.06
C LEU A 66 5.21 8.41 5.02
N ILE A 67 6.48 8.16 5.36
CA ILE A 67 7.06 6.81 5.37
C ILE A 67 6.32 5.91 6.35
N HIS A 68 6.04 6.38 7.57
CA HIS A 68 5.27 5.60 8.55
C HIS A 68 3.87 5.25 8.03
N CYS A 69 3.15 6.21 7.45
CA CYS A 69 1.85 5.96 6.82
C CYS A 69 1.93 4.90 5.71
N ILE A 70 2.93 4.99 4.83
CA ILE A 70 3.12 4.02 3.74
C ILE A 70 3.36 2.63 4.33
N LEU A 71 4.27 2.51 5.29
CA LEU A 71 4.61 1.24 5.93
C LEU A 71 3.41 0.60 6.63
N VAL A 72 2.56 1.38 7.30
CA VAL A 72 1.30 0.90 7.88
C VAL A 72 0.33 0.44 6.77
N THR A 73 0.16 1.24 5.72
CA THR A 73 -0.76 0.96 4.60
C THR A 73 -0.42 -0.34 3.87
N VAL A 74 0.87 -0.64 3.70
CA VAL A 74 1.34 -1.89 3.07
C VAL A 74 1.60 -3.02 4.07
N ASN A 75 1.20 -2.85 5.33
CA ASN A 75 1.38 -3.81 6.42
C ASN A 75 2.87 -4.19 6.67
N ALA A 76 3.80 -3.28 6.38
CA ALA A 76 5.24 -3.40 6.64
C ALA A 76 5.69 -2.80 7.98
N TRP A 77 4.78 -2.25 8.80
CA TRP A 77 5.07 -1.75 10.15
C TRP A 77 4.40 -2.61 11.23
N ASN A 78 5.06 -2.73 12.38
CA ASN A 78 4.54 -3.23 13.65
C ASN A 78 4.87 -2.20 14.74
N GLU A 79 3.92 -1.89 15.62
CA GLU A 79 4.14 -0.86 16.65
C GLU A 79 5.18 -1.24 17.71
N ASP A 80 5.33 -2.54 18.00
CA ASP A 80 6.25 -3.04 19.02
C ASP A 80 7.64 -3.35 18.44
N THR A 81 7.70 -3.85 17.19
CA THR A 81 8.93 -4.37 16.57
C THR A 81 9.42 -3.56 15.37
N GLY A 82 8.72 -2.49 14.96
CA GLY A 82 9.11 -1.65 13.83
C GLY A 82 8.89 -2.31 12.47
N VAL A 83 9.88 -2.19 11.57
CA VAL A 83 9.77 -2.63 10.17
C VAL A 83 9.72 -4.16 10.07
N LYS A 84 8.77 -4.68 9.30
CA LYS A 84 8.68 -6.11 8.94
C LYS A 84 9.50 -6.39 7.69
N ASP A 85 10.75 -6.80 7.86
CA ASP A 85 11.69 -7.13 6.78
C ASP A 85 11.06 -8.04 5.69
N TYR A 86 10.37 -9.10 6.12
CA TYR A 86 9.78 -10.07 5.20
C TYR A 86 8.67 -9.50 4.31
N VAL A 87 8.08 -8.36 4.67
CA VAL A 87 7.07 -7.62 3.89
C VAL A 87 7.74 -6.57 3.03
N ILE A 88 8.57 -5.70 3.62
CA ILE A 88 9.12 -4.51 2.94
C ILE A 88 9.98 -4.89 1.73
N LYS A 89 10.71 -6.01 1.80
CA LYS A 89 11.55 -6.51 0.70
C LYS A 89 10.78 -6.82 -0.59
N ASN A 90 9.46 -7.02 -0.52
CA ASN A 90 8.65 -7.32 -1.71
C ASN A 90 8.36 -6.06 -2.56
N PHE A 91 8.69 -4.87 -2.06
CA PHE A 91 8.45 -3.60 -2.77
C PHE A 91 9.68 -3.05 -3.50
N PHE A 92 10.87 -3.57 -3.21
CA PHE A 92 12.11 -3.06 -3.74
C PHE A 92 12.88 -4.16 -4.47
N TYR A 93 13.28 -3.85 -5.70
CA TYR A 93 14.16 -4.71 -6.48
C TYR A 93 15.58 -4.14 -6.44
N PRO A 94 16.57 -4.87 -5.92
CA PRO A 94 17.94 -4.43 -5.95
C PRO A 94 18.45 -4.38 -7.39
N SER A 95 19.43 -3.51 -7.66
CA SER A 95 20.16 -3.54 -8.93
C SER A 95 20.82 -4.92 -9.10
N PRO A 96 20.77 -5.54 -10.29
CA PRO A 96 21.47 -6.81 -10.54
C PRO A 96 22.98 -6.76 -10.24
N SER A 97 23.58 -5.56 -10.30
CA SER A 97 24.99 -5.33 -9.99
C SER A 97 25.29 -5.08 -8.51
N ASP A 98 24.27 -4.79 -7.68
CA ASP A 98 24.47 -4.57 -6.25
C ASP A 98 24.30 -5.90 -5.51
N THR A 99 25.42 -6.56 -5.22
CA THR A 99 25.44 -7.81 -4.44
C THR A 99 25.44 -7.58 -2.93
N CYS A 100 25.62 -6.33 -2.48
CA CYS A 100 25.78 -5.96 -1.07
C CYS A 100 24.50 -5.37 -0.47
N TYR A 101 23.43 -5.22 -1.26
CA TYR A 101 22.17 -4.60 -0.81
C TYR A 101 21.61 -5.24 0.47
N VAL A 102 21.69 -6.57 0.61
CA VAL A 102 21.16 -7.29 1.79
C VAL A 102 21.82 -6.80 3.08
N ASN A 103 23.15 -6.70 3.10
CA ASN A 103 23.88 -6.30 4.30
C ASN A 103 23.62 -4.83 4.64
N ARG A 104 23.61 -3.95 3.63
CA ARG A 104 23.33 -2.52 3.82
C ARG A 104 21.92 -2.27 4.32
N THR A 105 20.93 -2.98 3.77
CA THR A 105 19.55 -2.88 4.24
C THR A 105 19.43 -3.36 5.69
N HIS A 106 20.08 -4.47 6.04
CA HIS A 106 20.08 -4.99 7.42
C HIS A 106 20.78 -4.05 8.42
N GLU A 107 21.78 -3.29 8.01
CA GLU A 107 22.42 -2.27 8.87
C GLU A 107 21.52 -1.06 9.14
N CYS A 108 20.49 -0.83 8.31
CA CYS A 108 19.59 0.31 8.42
C CYS A 108 18.23 0.01 9.08
N LEU A 109 17.86 -1.27 9.24
CA LEU A 109 16.63 -1.73 9.88
C LEU A 109 16.85 -2.04 11.36
#